data_AF-A0A1H3GT37-F1
#
_entry.id   AF-A0A1H3GT37-F1
#
_cell.length_a   1.000
_cell.length_b   1.000
_cell.length_c   1.000
_cell.angle_alpha   90.00
_cell.angle_beta   90.00
_cell.angle_gamma   90.00
#
_symmetry.space_group_name_H-M   'P 1'
#
loop_
_entity.id
_entity.type
_entity.pdbx_description
1 polymer ?
#
loop_
_entity_poly.entity_id
_entity_poly.type
_entity_poly.pdbx_seq_one_letter_code
_entity_poly.pdbx_strand_id
1 'polypeptide(L)' 'MTKLQTPRFGPLESQEGDVIFFPKGIPGFEDHRKWILVGDDENPIK' A
#
# COMPACT_ATOMS: atom_id res chain seq x y z
N MET A 1 -12.70 -2.55 -6.11
CA MET A 1 -12.25 -3.22 -4.86
C MET A 1 -11.33 -4.37 -5.24
N THR A 2 -10.12 -4.39 -4.70
CA THR A 2 -9.09 -5.40 -4.98
C THR A 2 -8.61 -6.00 -3.68
N LYS A 3 -8.51 -7.33 -3.61
CA LYS A 3 -8.01 -8.05 -2.44
C LYS A 3 -6.51 -8.22 -2.54
N LEU A 4 -5.78 -7.74 -1.54
CA LEU A 4 -4.32 -7.78 -1.46
C LEU A 4 -3.89 -8.72 -0.33
N GLN A 5 -2.95 -9.60 -0.62
CA GLN A 5 -2.29 -10.39 0.41
C GLN A 5 -1.16 -9.55 1.00
N THR A 6 -1.19 -9.31 2.31
CA THR A 6 -0.12 -8.57 2.98
C THR A 6 0.68 -9.49 3.91
N PRO A 7 2.00 -9.28 4.05
CA PRO A 7 2.84 -10.14 4.88
C PRO A 7 2.54 -10.05 6.38
N ARG A 8 2.02 -8.91 6.86
CA ARG A 8 1.87 -8.62 8.29
C ARG A 8 0.44 -8.38 8.75
N PHE A 9 -0.46 -7.99 7.84
CA PHE A 9 -1.85 -7.64 8.16
C PHE A 9 -2.86 -8.63 7.59
N GLY A 10 -2.40 -9.70 6.94
CA GLY A 10 -3.25 -10.67 6.28
C GLY A 10 -3.91 -10.11 5.01
N PRO A 11 -5.03 -10.70 4.56
CA PRO A 11 -5.74 -10.21 3.39
C PRO A 11 -6.46 -8.89 3.69
N LEU A 12 -6.22 -7.87 2.88
CA LEU A 12 -6.87 -6.56 2.96
C LEU A 12 -7.67 -6.27 1.70
N GLU A 13 -8.76 -5.54 1.86
CA GLU A 13 -9.50 -4.95 0.73
C GLU A 13 -9.05 -3.51 0.53
N SER A 14 -8.79 -3.15 -0.73
CA SER A 14 -8.42 -1.80 -1.14
C SER A 14 -9.32 -1.31 -2.26
N GLN A 15 -9.49 -0.01 -2.33
CA GLN A 15 -10.15 0.70 -3.41
C GLN A 15 -9.10 1.46 -4.23
N GLU A 16 -9.48 1.86 -5.44
CA GLU A 16 -8.55 2.57 -6.33
C GLU A 16 -8.13 3.93 -5.75
N GLY A 17 -9.00 4.56 -4.95
CA GLY A 17 -8.69 5.78 -4.20
C GLY A 17 -7.64 5.62 -3.09
N ASP A 18 -7.37 4.39 -2.64
CA ASP A 18 -6.38 4.11 -1.59
C ASP A 18 -4.96 3.95 -2.16
N VAL A 19 -4.83 3.85 -3.49
CA VAL A 19 -3.57 3.55 -4.16
C VAL A 19 -2.76 4.82 -4.35
N ILE A 20 -1.58 4.84 -3.75
CA ILE A 20 -0.57 5.86 -3.96
C ILE A 20 0.32 5.41 -5.12
N PHE A 21 0.34 6.23 -6.19
CA PHE A 21 1.15 5.96 -7.38
C PHE A 21 2.44 6.78 -7.36
N PHE A 22 3.57 6.07 -7.36
CA PHE A 22 4.91 6.63 -7.53
C PHE A 22 5.36 6.38 -8.98
N PRO A 23 5.34 7.39 -9.88
CA PRO A 23 5.61 7.18 -11.30
C PRO A 23 6.98 6.58 -11.61
N LYS A 24 7.96 6.79 -10.73
CA LYS A 24 9.33 6.26 -10.83
C LYS A 24 9.61 5.13 -9.82
N GLY A 25 8.60 4.67 -9.08
CA GLY A 25 8.78 3.80 -7.92
C GLY A 25 9.49 4.52 -6.77
N ILE A 26 10.10 3.73 -5.89
CA ILE A 26 10.89 4.18 -4.73
C ILE A 26 12.35 3.74 -4.96
N PRO A 27 13.38 4.49 -4.52
CA PRO A 27 14.76 4.05 -4.65
C PRO A 27 14.99 2.62 -4.12
N GLY A 28 15.54 1.74 -4.97
CA GLY A 28 15.73 0.31 -4.71
C GLY A 28 14.51 -0.58 -5.02
N PHE A 29 13.38 0.03 -5.42
CA PHE A 29 12.13 -0.62 -5.81
C PHE A 29 11.46 0.11 -6.99
N GLU A 30 12.25 0.49 -8.00
CA GLU A 30 11.81 1.31 -9.14
C GLU A 30 10.67 0.65 -9.95
N ASP A 31 10.61 -0.69 -9.95
CA ASP A 31 9.55 -1.47 -10.60
C ASP A 31 8.24 -1.50 -9.80
N HIS A 32 8.26 -1.14 -8.52
CA HIS A 32 7.09 -1.12 -7.64
C HIS A 32 6.49 0.29 -7.58
N ARG A 33 5.44 0.53 -8.37
CA ARG A 33 4.87 1.87 -8.56
C ARG A 33 3.56 2.13 -7.81
N LYS A 34 2.90 1.09 -7.31
CA LYS A 34 1.61 1.19 -6.63
C LYS A 34 1.77 0.71 -5.20
N TRP A 35 1.36 1.55 -4.26
CA TRP A 35 1.49 1.31 -2.82
C TRP A 35 0.17 1.64 -2.14
N ILE A 36 -0.07 1.00 -1.00
CA ILE A 36 -1.17 1.36 -0.09
C ILE A 36 -0.56 1.64 1.28
N LEU A 37 -1.12 2.60 2.02
CA LEU A 37 -0.80 2.79 3.42
C LEU A 37 -1.82 2.00 4.24
N VAL A 38 -1.31 1.15 5.12
CA VAL A 38 -2.12 0.31 6.01
C VAL A 38 -1.79 0.73 7.44
N GLY A 39 -2.79 0.82 8.30
CA GLY A 39 -2.59 1.17 9.71
C GLY A 39 -3.57 2.24 10.17
N ASP A 40 -3.83 2.26 11.47
CA ASP A 40 -4.78 3.16 12.12
C ASP A 40 -4.27 4.61 12.10
N ASP A 41 -5.14 5.58 11.85
CA ASP A 41 -4.79 7.01 11.79
C ASP A 41 -4.36 7.58 13.13
N GLU A 42 -4.81 6.97 14.23
CA GLU A 42 -4.36 7.33 15.58
C GLU A 42 -3.03 6.67 15.96
N ASN A 43 -2.53 5.74 15.13
CA ASN A 43 -1.25 5.07 15.36
C ASN A 43 -0.13 5.71 14.52
N PRO A 44 0.98 6.15 15.14
CA PRO A 44 2.12 6.70 14.40
C PRO A 44 2.83 5.65 13.53
N ILE A 45 2.58 4.36 13.75
CA ILE A 45 3.13 3.26 12.94
C ILE A 45 2.10 2.85 11.89
N LYS A 46 2.51 2.95 10.63
CA LYS A 46 1.82 2.42 9.45
C LYS A 46 2.62 1.23 8.91
#